data_AF-A0A524GRG5-F1
#
_entry.id   AF-A0A524GRG5-F1
#
_cell.length_a   1.000
_cell.length_b   1.000
_cell.length_c   1.000
_cell.angle_alpha   90.00
_cell.angle_beta   90.00
_cell.angle_gamma   90.00
#
_symmetry.space_group_name_H-M   'P 1'
#
loop_
_entity.id
_entity.type
_entity.pdbx_description
1 polymer ?
#
loop_
_entity_poly.entity_id
_entity_poly.type
_entity_poly.pdbx_seq_one_letter_code
_entity_poly.pdbx_strand_id
1 'polypeptide(L)'
;MQHDRTVSGDVGLRVEGSQNGVEKTYVLADLVPDKGDDTWAFSFRYFQDFSRLLVLPDGFTPERITVEVRSKTRSIASIEESFAWSASQG
;
A
#
# COMPACT_ATOMS: atom_id res chain seq x y z
N MET A 1 21.15 -26.55 4.09
CA MET A 1 20.44 -25.50 3.33
C MET A 1 19.67 -24.67 4.35
N GLN A 2 20.07 -23.43 4.59
CA GLN A 2 19.45 -22.61 5.64
C GLN A 2 18.78 -21.41 4.97
N HIS A 3 17.48 -21.53 4.71
CA HIS A 3 16.64 -20.43 4.26
C HIS A 3 16.27 -19.57 5.48
N ASP A 4 17.25 -18.85 6.03
CA ASP A 4 17.06 -17.83 7.08
C ASP A 4 17.04 -16.41 6.47
N ARG A 5 16.55 -16.27 5.23
CA ARG A 5 16.39 -14.93 4.62
C ARG A 5 15.06 -14.35 5.05
N THR A 6 15.09 -13.60 6.15
CA THR A 6 14.04 -12.65 6.48
C THR A 6 14.09 -11.51 5.46
N VAL A 7 12.99 -11.26 4.78
CA VAL A 7 12.82 -10.04 3.98
C VAL A 7 12.09 -9.05 4.88
N SER A 8 12.69 -7.89 5.05
CA SER A 8 12.11 -6.77 5.78
C SER A 8 12.02 -5.56 4.88
N GLY A 9 11.00 -4.74 5.07
CA GLY A 9 10.74 -3.56 4.27
C GLY A 9 9.53 -2.80 4.78
N ASP A 10 9.10 -1.83 4.00
CA ASP A 10 7.89 -1.04 4.28
C ASP A 10 6.96 -1.14 3.07
N VAL A 11 5.65 -1.17 3.33
CA VAL A 11 4.63 -1.06 2.29
C VAL A 11 4.10 0.36 2.27
N GLY A 12 4.22 1.02 1.12
CA GLY A 12 3.60 2.29 0.82
C GLY A 12 2.36 2.08 -0.06
N LEU A 13 1.35 2.90 0.15
CA LEU A 13 0.13 2.89 -0.66
C LEU A 13 -0.27 4.32 -0.98
N ARG A 14 -0.67 4.56 -2.23
CA ARG A 14 -1.21 5.83 -2.71
C ARG A 14 -2.49 5.56 -3.48
N VAL A 15 -3.53 6.34 -3.23
CA VAL A 15 -4.79 6.31 -3.98
C VAL A 15 -4.95 7.62 -4.72
N GLU A 16 -5.10 7.53 -6.02
CA GLU A 16 -5.28 8.64 -6.95
C GLU A 16 -6.74 8.65 -7.41
N GLY A 17 -7.32 9.85 -7.53
CA GLY A 17 -8.69 10.02 -7.99
C GLY A 17 -9.07 11.50 -8.02
N SER A 18 -10.37 11.77 -7.89
CA SER A 18 -10.90 13.13 -7.87
C SER A 18 -11.68 13.42 -6.59
N GLN A 19 -11.34 14.53 -5.94
CA GLN A 19 -12.05 15.07 -4.79
C GLN A 19 -12.94 16.22 -5.27
N ASN A 20 -14.26 16.02 -5.27
CA ASN A 20 -15.21 17.02 -5.76
C ASN A 20 -14.86 17.54 -7.18
N GLY A 21 -14.38 16.65 -8.05
CA GLY A 21 -13.98 16.96 -9.43
C GLY A 21 -12.56 17.52 -9.61
N VAL A 22 -11.78 17.65 -8.54
CA VAL A 22 -10.37 18.07 -8.59
C VAL A 22 -9.46 16.88 -8.35
N GLU A 23 -8.47 16.67 -9.22
CA GLU A 23 -7.49 15.58 -9.05
C GLU A 23 -6.80 15.67 -7.69
N LYS A 24 -6.79 14.54 -6.98
CA LYS A 24 -6.21 14.43 -5.64
C LYS A 24 -5.62 13.05 -5.43
N THR A 25 -4.49 13.04 -4.73
CA THR A 25 -3.81 11.83 -4.28
C THR A 25 -3.77 11.80 -2.76
N TYR A 26 -4.10 10.65 -2.18
CA TYR A 26 -3.98 10.38 -0.76
C TYR A 26 -2.94 9.29 -0.52
N VAL A 27 -2.11 9.45 0.50
CA VAL A 27 -1.22 8.37 0.96
C VAL A 27 -1.91 7.55 2.06
N LEU A 28 -1.40 6.36 2.37
CA LEU A 28 -1.99 5.49 3.39
C LEU A 28 -2.33 6.22 4.71
N ALA A 29 -1.42 7.07 5.21
CA ALA A 29 -1.61 7.82 6.44
C ALA A 29 -2.82 8.78 6.42
N ASP A 30 -3.26 9.22 5.24
CA ASP A 30 -4.45 10.07 5.09
C ASP A 30 -5.75 9.26 5.06
N LEU A 31 -5.66 7.94 4.86
CA LEU A 31 -6.78 7.03 4.62
C LEU A 31 -7.01 6.02 5.76
N VAL A 32 -6.21 6.09 6.82
CA VAL A 32 -6.39 5.27 8.02
C VAL A 32 -7.08 6.09 9.13
N PRO A 33 -8.02 5.49 9.87
CA PRO A 33 -8.79 6.20 10.90
C PRO A 33 -7.97 6.57 12.14
N ASP A 34 -6.86 5.87 12.41
CA ASP A 34 -6.00 6.09 13.58
C ASP A 34 -4.55 6.36 13.16
N LYS A 35 -3.94 7.42 13.74
CA LYS A 35 -2.54 7.84 13.53
C LYS A 35 -1.46 6.85 14.03
N GLY A 36 -1.88 5.65 14.46
CA GLY A 36 -1.00 4.57 14.90
C GLY A 36 -0.81 3.46 13.86
N ASP A 37 -1.60 3.48 12.77
CA ASP A 37 -1.57 2.47 11.70
C ASP A 37 -0.76 2.94 10.46
N ASP A 38 -0.11 4.09 10.59
CA ASP A 38 0.66 4.82 9.57
C ASP A 38 1.96 4.11 9.20
N THR A 39 2.42 3.21 10.08
CA THR A 39 3.66 2.45 9.92
C THR A 39 3.36 0.98 9.67
N TRP A 40 3.35 0.61 8.37
CA TRP A 40 3.15 -0.76 7.95
C TRP A 40 4.48 -1.50 7.80
N ALA A 41 5.07 -1.87 8.95
CA ALA A 41 6.31 -2.65 9.01
C ALA A 41 6.05 -4.15 8.78
N PHE A 42 6.84 -4.81 7.92
CA PHE A 42 6.77 -6.27 7.70
C PHE A 42 8.11 -6.97 8.02
N SER A 43 8.04 -8.22 8.52
CA SER A 43 9.22 -9.08 8.79
C SER A 43 8.83 -10.55 8.60
N PHE A 44 9.19 -11.18 7.46
CA PHE A 44 8.79 -12.57 7.20
C PHE A 44 9.86 -13.46 6.55
N ARG A 45 9.73 -14.76 6.85
CA ARG A 45 10.45 -15.92 6.29
C ARG A 45 9.68 -16.58 5.12
N TYR A 46 8.43 -16.17 4.84
CA TYR A 46 7.51 -16.67 3.78
C TYR A 46 6.57 -15.56 3.22
N PHE A 47 5.67 -15.88 2.26
CA PHE A 47 4.60 -14.98 1.76
C PHE A 47 3.55 -14.73 2.85
N GLN A 48 3.13 -13.48 3.02
CA GLN A 48 2.03 -13.11 3.92
C GLN A 48 1.00 -12.29 3.14
N ASP A 49 -0.27 -12.65 3.34
CA ASP A 49 -1.41 -11.85 2.92
C ASP A 49 -1.67 -10.76 3.97
N PHE A 50 -1.93 -9.55 3.51
CA PHE A 50 -2.25 -8.42 4.37
C PHE A 50 -3.52 -7.76 3.90
N SER A 51 -4.44 -7.59 4.85
CA SER A 51 -5.65 -6.81 4.62
C SER A 51 -5.62 -5.55 5.46
N ARG A 52 -6.01 -4.43 4.85
CA ARG A 52 -6.17 -3.13 5.51
C ARG A 52 -7.45 -2.47 5.04
N LEU A 53 -8.14 -1.82 5.98
CA LEU A 53 -9.32 -1.02 5.69
C LEU A 53 -8.88 0.41 5.37
N LEU A 54 -9.32 0.94 4.23
CA LEU A 54 -9.10 2.33 3.85
C LEU A 54 -10.41 3.10 4.00
N VAL A 55 -10.36 4.23 4.70
CA VAL A 55 -11.47 5.18 4.82
C VAL A 55 -11.24 6.29 3.81
N LEU A 56 -12.06 6.31 2.77
CA LEU A 56 -12.01 7.35 1.74
C LEU A 56 -12.73 8.62 2.24
N PRO A 57 -12.14 9.81 2.07
CA PRO A 57 -12.80 11.05 2.43
C PRO A 57 -14.09 11.29 1.63
N ASP A 58 -15.08 11.92 2.26
CA ASP A 58 -16.35 12.24 1.61
C ASP A 58 -16.13 13.05 0.32
N GLY A 59 -16.80 12.67 -0.76
CA GLY A 59 -16.68 13.33 -2.07
C GLY A 59 -15.42 12.96 -2.86
N PHE A 60 -14.62 12.01 -2.38
CA PHE A 60 -13.52 11.42 -3.13
C PHE A 60 -14.00 10.25 -4.00
N THR A 61 -13.68 10.30 -5.29
CA THR A 61 -13.89 9.22 -6.26
C THR A 61 -12.53 8.63 -6.62
N PRO A 62 -12.17 7.44 -6.12
CA PRO A 62 -10.89 6.80 -6.43
C PRO A 62 -10.86 6.24 -7.85
N GLU A 63 -9.71 6.33 -8.50
CA GLU A 63 -9.51 5.90 -9.89
C GLU A 63 -8.39 4.87 -10.01
N ARG A 64 -7.33 5.02 -9.20
CA ARG A 64 -6.16 4.13 -9.22
C ARG A 64 -5.59 3.98 -7.82
N ILE A 65 -5.08 2.79 -7.54
CA ILE A 65 -4.30 2.48 -6.34
C ILE A 65 -2.91 2.03 -6.78
N THR A 66 -1.89 2.60 -6.15
CA THR A 66 -0.48 2.24 -6.35
C THR A 66 0.09 1.69 -5.06
N VAL A 67 0.63 0.47 -5.13
CA VAL A 67 1.24 -0.24 -3.99
C VAL A 67 2.74 -0.32 -4.25
N GLU A 68 3.52 0.11 -3.27
CA GLU A 68 4.97 0.09 -3.31
C GLU A 68 5.50 -0.76 -2.17
N VAL A 69 6.25 -1.82 -2.48
CA VAL A 69 6.96 -2.63 -1.49
C VAL A 69 8.42 -2.23 -1.51
N ARG A 70 8.86 -1.49 -0.49
CA ARG A 70 10.25 -1.05 -0.34
C ARG A 70 11.04 -2.07 0.45
N SER A 71 11.89 -2.83 -0.22
CA SER A 71 12.77 -3.77 0.46
C SER A 71 13.91 -3.03 1.17
N LYS A 72 14.10 -3.30 2.47
CA LYS A 72 15.32 -2.91 3.22
C LYS A 72 16.45 -3.94 3.04
N THR A 73 16.17 -5.06 2.39
CA THR A 73 17.14 -6.12 2.12
C THR A 73 17.85 -5.84 0.80
N ARG A 74 19.16 -5.53 0.84
CA ARG A 74 19.96 -5.09 -0.32
C ARG A 74 19.92 -6.03 -1.53
N SER A 75 19.65 -7.32 -1.33
CA SER A 75 19.59 -8.34 -2.38
C SER A 75 18.19 -8.56 -2.96
N ILE A 76 17.22 -7.72 -2.61
CA ILE A 76 15.83 -7.80 -3.06
C ILE A 76 15.41 -6.42 -3.55
N ALA A 77 14.97 -6.34 -4.80
CA ALA A 77 14.48 -5.11 -5.39
C ALA A 77 13.17 -4.66 -4.73
N SER A 78 12.98 -3.35 -4.63
CA SER A 78 11.66 -2.77 -4.36
C SER A 78 10.79 -2.94 -5.60
N ILE A 79 9.48 -3.11 -5.39
CA ILE A 79 8.50 -3.28 -6.47
C ILE A 79 7.43 -2.21 -6.29
N GLU A 80 6.97 -1.63 -7.40
CA GLU A 80 5.81 -0.74 -7.44
C GLU A 80 4.83 -1.29 -8.49
N GLU A 81 3.57 -1.43 -8.10
CA GLU A 81 2.49 -1.86 -8.99
C GLU A 81 1.28 -0.94 -8.83
N SER A 82 0.64 -0.63 -9.95
CA SER A 82 -0.54 0.23 -10.00
C SER A 82 -1.72 -0.53 -10.60
N PHE A 83 -2.88 -0.37 -9.99
CA PHE A 83 -4.12 -1.02 -10.37
C PHE A 83 -5.22 0.03 -10.53
N ALA A 84 -6.07 -0.10 -11.55
CA ALA A 84 -7.29 0.69 -11.60
C ALA A 84 -8.20 0.31 -10.42
N TRP A 85 -8.83 1.29 -9.78
CA TRP A 85 -9.63 1.04 -8.56
C TRP A 85 -10.77 0.04 -8.79
N SER A 86 -11.35 0.07 -10.00
CA SER A 86 -12.41 -0.83 -10.44
C SER A 86 -11.93 -2.22 -10.87
N ALA A 87 -10.61 -2.50 -10.88
CA ALA A 87 -10.06 -3.75 -11.38
C ALA A 87 -10.02 -4.90 -10.35
N SER A 88 -10.50 -4.70 -9.12
CA SER A 88 -10.60 -5.78 -8.12
C SER A 88 -11.89 -6.61 -8.29
N GLN A 89 -12.01 -7.26 -9.44
CA GLN A 89 -12.82 -8.47 -9.62
C GLN A 89 -11.85 -9.57 -10.09
N GLY A 90 -11.26 -10.28 -9.14
CA GLY A 90 -10.35 -11.41 -9.41
C GLY A 90 -9.28 -11.59 -8.35
#